data_AF-A0A935KEV5-F1
#
_entry.id   AF-A0A935KEV5-F1
#
_cell.length_a   1.000
_cell.length_b   1.000
_cell.length_c   1.000
_cell.angle_alpha   90.00
_cell.angle_beta   90.00
_cell.angle_gamma   90.00
#
_symmetry.space_group_name_H-M   'P 1'
#
loop_
_entity.id
_entity.type
_entity.pdbx_description
1 polymer ?
#
loop_
_entity_poly.entity_id
_entity_poly.type
_entity_poly.pdbx_seq_one_letter_code
_entity_poly.pdbx_strand_id
1 'polypeptide(L)'
;MRLLSSYIGEDLILIQPSFFKREYEFRSSNELLAKMYFPKFFSLTAVVEGFEEKYEIIRPSFWKSEIAIRKFGYDLTFASLKTNFLEQKGINRFTEWKKTES
;
A
#
# COMPACT_ATOMS: atom_id res chain seq x y z
N MET A 1 -11.49 17.29 1.41
CA MET A 1 -11.02 16.40 0.34
C MET A 1 -12.22 15.91 -0.46
N ARG A 2 -12.05 15.56 -1.74
CA ARG A 2 -13.12 14.86 -2.47
C ARG A 2 -13.18 13.39 -2.03
N LEU A 3 -14.31 12.73 -2.28
CA LEU A 3 -14.46 11.29 -2.02
C LEU A 3 -13.49 10.49 -2.90
N LEU A 4 -12.95 9.37 -2.40
CA LEU A 4 -12.05 8.51 -3.19
C LEU A 4 -12.70 8.06 -4.52
N SER A 5 -14.01 7.83 -4.50
CA SER A 5 -14.80 7.49 -5.70
C SER A 5 -14.80 8.58 -6.77
N SER A 6 -14.56 9.84 -6.41
CA SER A 6 -14.49 10.94 -7.39
C SER A 6 -13.21 10.92 -8.23
N TYR A 7 -12.19 10.17 -7.81
CA TYR A 7 -10.93 10.00 -8.53
C TYR A 7 -10.95 8.76 -9.44
N ILE A 8 -12.10 8.08 -9.60
CA ILE A 8 -12.22 6.96 -10.54
C ILE A 8 -12.04 7.50 -11.97
N GLY A 9 -11.04 6.97 -12.67
CA GLY A 9 -10.66 7.42 -14.02
C GLY A 9 -9.59 8.50 -14.06
N GLU A 10 -9.12 8.98 -12.90
CA GLU A 10 -7.93 9.83 -12.80
C GLU A 10 -6.67 8.98 -12.52
N ASP A 11 -5.50 9.48 -12.95
CA ASP A 11 -4.22 8.84 -12.68
C ASP A 11 -3.80 9.06 -11.22
N LEU A 12 -3.88 7.97 -10.45
CA LEU A 12 -3.44 7.92 -9.06
C LEU A 12 -1.99 7.44 -9.00
N ILE A 13 -1.10 8.32 -8.57
CA ILE A 13 0.33 8.06 -8.51
C ILE A 13 0.82 7.96 -7.07
N LEU A 14 1.67 6.97 -6.81
CA LEU A 14 2.46 6.87 -5.59
C LEU A 14 3.87 7.33 -5.92
N ILE A 15 4.29 8.45 -5.34
CA ILE A 15 5.63 9.00 -5.54
C ILE A 15 6.43 8.91 -4.24
N GLN A 16 7.74 8.72 -4.35
CA GLN A 16 8.67 8.87 -3.25
C GLN A 16 9.41 10.20 -3.44
N PRO A 17 9.05 11.29 -2.73
CA PRO A 17 9.61 12.63 -2.99
C PRO A 17 11.13 12.69 -2.81
N SER A 18 11.68 11.82 -1.96
CA SER A 18 13.11 11.70 -1.75
C SER A 18 13.50 10.25 -1.60
N PHE A 19 14.41 9.78 -2.44
CA PHE A 19 14.90 8.40 -2.43
C PHE A 19 15.50 7.98 -1.07
N PHE A 20 16.11 8.93 -0.35
CA PHE A 20 16.71 8.69 0.96
C PHE A 20 15.71 8.76 2.12
N LYS A 21 14.56 9.41 1.91
CA LYS A 21 13.51 9.49 2.93
C LYS A 21 12.54 8.35 2.71
N ARG A 22 12.18 7.67 3.81
CA ARG A 22 11.12 6.66 3.82
C ARG A 22 9.77 7.37 3.90
N GLU A 23 9.50 8.22 2.92
CA GLU A 23 8.29 9.04 2.77
C GLU A 23 7.72 8.82 1.38
N TYR A 24 6.41 8.61 1.32
CA TYR A 24 5.66 8.37 0.09
C TYR A 24 4.44 9.26 0.07
N GLU A 25 4.14 9.81 -1.08
CA GLU A 25 2.98 10.66 -1.32
C GLU A 25 2.06 9.96 -2.32
N PHE A 26 0.80 9.84 -1.95
CA PHE A 26 -0.27 9.37 -2.82
C PHE A 26 -1.00 10.58 -3.37
N ARG A 27 -0.95 10.76 -4.69
CA ARG A 27 -1.43 11.98 -5.36
C ARG A 27 -2.36 11.63 -6.51
N SER A 28 -3.40 12.44 -6.73
CA SER A 28 -4.11 12.49 -8.00
C SER A 28 -3.66 13.72 -8.77
N SER A 29 -2.99 13.53 -9.91
CA SER A 29 -2.40 14.62 -10.70
C SER A 29 -1.56 15.58 -9.83
N ASN A 30 -2.14 16.69 -9.36
CA ASN A 30 -1.47 17.68 -8.53
C ASN A 30 -1.93 17.72 -7.06
N GLU A 31 -2.98 16.99 -6.70
CA GLU A 31 -3.57 16.95 -5.36
C GLU A 31 -2.93 15.84 -4.51
N LEU A 32 -2.49 16.18 -3.28
CA LEU A 32 -2.02 15.20 -2.31
C LEU A 32 -3.21 14.59 -1.57
N LEU A 33 -3.43 13.28 -1.74
CA LEU A 33 -4.53 12.54 -1.13
C LEU A 33 -4.12 11.94 0.21
N ALA A 34 -2.93 11.36 0.28
CA ALA A 34 -2.40 10.78 1.51
C ALA A 34 -0.87 10.81 1.51
N LYS A 35 -0.28 10.82 2.70
CA LYS A 35 1.15 10.72 2.92
C LYS A 35 1.45 9.53 3.81
N MET A 36 2.37 8.67 3.38
CA MET A 36 2.89 7.57 4.18
C MET A 36 4.34 7.89 4.58
N TYR A 37 4.68 7.78 5.86
CA TYR A 37 6.05 8.00 6.33
C TYR A 37 6.42 7.05 7.46
N PHE A 38 7.71 6.77 7.61
CA PHE A 38 8.23 5.98 8.72
C PHE A 38 8.80 6.92 9.80
N PRO A 39 8.19 7.01 10.99
CA PRO A 39 8.58 7.99 12.00
C PRO A 39 9.94 7.71 12.66
N LYS A 40 10.46 6.48 12.57
CA LYS A 40 11.79 6.12 13.08
C LYS A 40 12.60 5.42 11.99
N PHE A 41 13.91 5.69 11.95
CA PHE A 41 14.84 5.24 10.90
C PHE A 41 14.88 3.71 10.67
N PHE A 42 14.50 2.90 11.66
CA PHE A 42 14.42 1.43 11.55
C PHE A 42 13.03 0.87 11.93
N SER A 43 12.01 1.72 11.96
CA SER A 43 10.66 1.25 12.27
C SER A 43 10.14 0.35 11.14
N LEU A 44 9.49 -0.73 11.54
CA LEU A 44 8.60 -1.53 10.68
C LEU A 44 7.18 -0.95 10.66
N THR A 45 6.92 0.07 11.48
CA THR A 45 5.66 0.81 11.50
C THR A 45 5.74 1.99 10.55
N ALA A 46 4.82 2.03 9.59
CA ALA A 46 4.55 3.20 8.76
C ALA A 46 3.32 3.92 9.30
N VAL A 47 3.30 5.24 9.14
CA VAL A 47 2.17 6.09 9.49
C VAL A 47 1.61 6.65 8.19
N VAL A 48 0.30 6.54 8.01
CA VAL A 48 -0.42 7.10 6.86
C VAL A 48 -1.32 8.22 7.38
N GLU A 49 -1.16 9.41 6.81
CA GLU A 49 -2.00 10.58 7.06
C GLU A 49 -2.77 10.90 5.77
N GLY A 50 -4.09 10.88 5.82
CA GLY A 50 -4.93 11.15 4.66
C GLY A 50 -6.40 10.85 4.94
N PHE A 51 -7.29 11.42 4.14
CA PHE A 51 -8.75 11.23 4.28
C PHE A 51 -9.28 11.62 5.68
N GLU A 52 -8.74 12.72 6.24
CA GLU A 52 -9.07 13.26 7.58
C GLU A 52 -8.68 12.40 8.78
N GLU A 53 -8.10 11.22 8.52
CA GLU A 53 -7.66 10.31 9.57
C GLU A 53 -6.16 10.01 9.48
N LYS A 54 -5.67 9.42 10.57
CA LYS A 54 -4.29 8.96 10.68
C LYS A 54 -4.31 7.49 11.06
N TYR A 55 -3.54 6.71 10.32
CA TYR A 55 -3.46 5.26 10.46
C TYR A 55 -2.03 4.81 10.70
N GLU A 56 -1.89 3.71 11.43
CA GLU A 56 -0.62 3.02 11.61
C GLU A 56 -0.69 1.68 10.90
N ILE A 57 0.30 1.46 10.04
CA ILE A 57 0.55 0.19 9.39
C ILE A 57 1.69 -0.47 10.16
N ILE A 58 1.38 -1.55 10.86
CA ILE A 58 2.34 -2.31 11.65
C ILE A 58 2.68 -3.58 10.91
N ARG A 59 3.98 -3.77 10.66
CA ARG A 59 4.52 -5.07 10.28
C ARG A 59 5.20 -5.70 11.50
N PRO A 60 4.66 -6.80 12.08
CA PRO A 60 5.19 -7.39 13.30
C PRO A 60 6.61 -7.95 13.13
N SER A 61 7.01 -8.33 11.92
CA SER A 61 8.40 -8.70 11.61
C SER A 61 8.68 -8.53 10.12
N PHE A 62 9.94 -8.26 9.76
CA PHE A 62 10.36 -8.14 8.34
C PHE A 62 10.03 -9.41 7.53
N TRP A 63 10.12 -10.59 8.16
CA TRP A 63 9.84 -11.90 7.58
C TRP A 63 8.38 -12.32 7.68
N LYS A 64 7.60 -11.68 8.55
CA LYS A 64 6.17 -11.96 8.66
C LYS A 64 5.44 -11.21 7.55
N SER A 65 4.54 -11.93 6.92
CA SER A 65 3.83 -11.44 5.76
C SER A 65 2.48 -10.79 6.10
N GLU A 66 2.14 -10.81 7.39
CA GLU A 66 1.01 -10.12 7.99
C GLU A 66 1.34 -8.65 8.19
N ILE A 67 0.42 -7.79 7.75
CA ILE A 67 0.45 -6.34 7.90
C ILE A 67 -0.85 -5.97 8.61
N ALA A 68 -0.75 -5.38 9.79
CA ALA A 68 -1.90 -4.89 10.55
C ALA A 68 -2.08 -3.39 10.30
N ILE A 69 -3.32 -2.96 10.16
CA ILE A 69 -3.70 -1.55 10.02
C ILE A 69 -4.61 -1.17 11.19
N ARG A 70 -4.22 -0.14 11.92
CA ARG A 70 -4.96 0.41 13.05
C ARG A 70 -5.07 1.92 12.96
N LYS A 71 -6.05 2.51 13.65
CA LYS A 71 -6.16 3.97 13.78
C LYS A 71 -5.04 4.47 14.70
N PHE A 72 -4.46 5.62 14.36
CA PHE A 72 -3.34 6.17 15.12
C PHE A 72 -3.75 6.47 16.57
N GLY A 73 -2.99 5.95 17.53
CA GLY A 73 -3.28 6.07 18.96
C GLY A 73 -4.29 5.05 19.49
N TYR A 74 -4.80 4.14 18.67
CA TYR A 74 -5.67 3.05 19.09
C TYR A 74 -4.95 1.71 18.94
N ASP A 75 -5.16 0.79 19.88
CA ASP A 75 -4.56 -0.55 19.82
C ASP A 75 -5.36 -1.55 18.99
N LEU A 76 -6.60 -1.23 18.64
CA LEU A 76 -7.47 -2.11 17.88
C LEU A 76 -7.11 -2.10 16.39
N THR A 77 -6.67 -3.25 15.88
CA THR A 77 -6.51 -3.51 14.45
C THR A 77 -7.88 -3.60 13.79
N PHE A 78 -8.16 -2.75 12.81
CA PHE A 78 -9.43 -2.78 12.07
C PHE A 78 -9.30 -3.53 10.73
N ALA A 79 -8.09 -3.63 10.19
CA ALA A 79 -7.82 -4.37 8.96
C ALA A 79 -6.47 -5.08 9.04
N SER A 80 -6.37 -6.24 8.41
CA SER A 80 -5.12 -6.97 8.25
C SER A 80 -4.96 -7.45 6.82
N LEU A 81 -3.73 -7.45 6.34
CA LEU A 81 -3.35 -7.96 5.03
C LEU A 81 -2.31 -9.05 5.22
N LYS A 82 -2.57 -10.23 4.66
CA LYS A 82 -1.59 -11.32 4.60
C LYS A 82 -1.06 -11.41 3.17
N THR A 83 0.22 -11.12 3.00
CA THR A 83 0.91 -11.24 1.71
C THR A 83 1.59 -12.62 1.62
N ASN A 84 1.72 -13.22 0.44
CA ASN A 84 2.56 -14.41 0.24
C ASN A 84 3.78 -13.98 -0.58
N PHE A 85 4.72 -13.26 0.06
CA PHE A 85 5.87 -12.66 -0.65
C PHE A 85 6.85 -13.71 -1.23
N LEU A 86 6.64 -15.00 -0.96
CA LEU A 86 7.50 -16.10 -1.44
C LEU A 86 6.96 -16.85 -2.68
N GLU A 87 5.77 -16.53 -3.21
CA GLU A 87 5.15 -17.28 -4.32
C GLU A 87 5.32 -16.64 -5.72
N GLN A 88 5.91 -15.45 -5.85
CA GLN A 88 6.09 -14.80 -7.16
C GLN A 88 7.46 -15.09 -7.83
N LYS A 89 7.80 -16.39 -7.94
CA LYS A 89 8.73 -16.88 -8.98
C LYS A 89 7.97 -17.78 -9.96
N GLY A 90 6.87 -17.26 -10.50
CA GLY A 90 6.15 -17.87 -11.62
C GLY A 90 6.48 -17.12 -12.91
N ILE A 91 7.36 -17.68 -13.74
CA ILE A 91 7.42 -17.32 -15.16
C ILE A 91 6.07 -17.78 -15.74
N ASN A 92 5.12 -16.87 -15.89
CA ASN A 92 3.89 -17.14 -16.63
C ASN A 92 4.23 -17.18 -18.12
N ARG A 93 4.66 -18.36 -18.59
CA ARG A 93 4.63 -18.70 -20.00
C ARG A 93 3.16 -18.82 -20.38
N PHE A 94 2.64 -17.87 -21.15
CA PHE A 94 1.35 -18.05 -21.83
C PHE A 94 1.50 -19.26 -22.77
N THR A 95 0.98 -20.41 -22.37
CA THR A 95 0.76 -21.52 -23.29
C THR A 95 -0.53 -21.28 -24.05
N GLU A 96 -0.34 -21.14 -25.36
CA GLU A 96 -1.30 -20.98 -26.44
C GLU A 96 -2.49 -21.96 -26.30
N TRP A 97 -3.70 -21.41 -26.31
CA TRP A 97 -4.93 -22.19 -26.39
C TRP A 97 -5.04 -22.82 -27.79
N LYS A 98 -4.83 -24.13 -27.90
CA LYS A 98 -5.28 -24.87 -29.10
C LYS A 98 -6.79 -25.06 -29.01
N LYS A 99 -7.50 -24.38 -29.91
CA LYS A 99 -8.88 -24.61 -30.28
C LYS A 99 -9.00 -26.04 -30.83
N THR A 100 -9.64 -26.95 -30.09
CA THR A 100 -10.10 -28.23 -30.64
C THR A 100 -11.58 -28.08 -30.97
N GLU A 101 -11.87 -27.97 -32.25
CA GLU A 101 -13.18 -28.29 -32.82
C GLU A 101 -13.32 -29.81 -32.87
N SER A 102 -14.46 -30.33 -32.41
CA SER A 102 -15.00 -31.60 -32.87
C SER A 102 -16.51 -31.64 -32.65
#